data_AF-A0A4Y2IRE5-F1
#
_entry.id   AF-A0A4Y2IRE5-F1
#
_cell.length_a   1.000
_cell.length_b   1.000
_cell.length_c   1.000
_cell.angle_alpha   90.00
_cell.angle_beta   90.00
_cell.angle_gamma   90.00
#
_symmetry.space_group_name_H-M   'P 1'
#
loop_
_entity.id
_entity.type
_entity.pdbx_description
1 polymer ?
#
loop_
_entity_poly.entity_id
_entity_poly.type
_entity_poly.pdbx_seq_one_letter_code
_entity_poly.pdbx_strand_id
1 'polypeptide(L)'
;APKIERCPNEVTFPEHDNGKIKIFYSGTGPFDVQLYKDGLEVKEDKHLKFTVFDDYVIIYLREALKTDEGKYKIIVKNDSGQADATFVLKVTGKKMKKISGDPAGNGSNLIDGASCEQVRPNLVRMIIRAGNCTGLPGPPQGPLEVSDITQNTATIAWRPPLFDGGSKITNYVVERKETSHSQWIVASSYCRELVFTVQGLTEGGEYLFRVMAVNENGQSQPLEGTNPIIAKLPYGN
;
A
#
# COMPACT_ATOMS: atom_id res chain seq x y z
N ALA A 1 -31.53 -18.72 10.62
CA ALA A 1 -30.11 -18.60 11.01
C ALA A 1 -29.28 -18.30 9.76
N PRO A 2 -28.14 -17.60 9.87
CA PRO A 2 -27.17 -17.51 8.78
C PRO A 2 -26.57 -18.88 8.46
N LYS A 3 -26.07 -19.04 7.24
CA LYS A 3 -25.29 -20.21 6.81
C LYS A 3 -24.15 -19.76 5.89
N ILE A 4 -22.92 -20.14 6.21
CA ILE A 4 -21.76 -19.81 5.37
C ILE A 4 -21.74 -20.78 4.17
N GLU A 5 -21.87 -20.24 2.97
CA GLU A 5 -21.96 -21.01 1.72
C GLU A 5 -20.58 -21.25 1.10
N ARG A 6 -19.65 -20.30 1.26
CA ARG A 6 -18.32 -20.38 0.66
C ARG A 6 -17.31 -19.56 1.46
N CYS A 7 -16.46 -20.26 2.19
CA CYS A 7 -15.22 -19.76 2.80
C CYS A 7 -14.04 -20.46 2.12
N PRO A 8 -12.93 -19.77 1.78
CA PRO A 8 -11.71 -20.45 1.33
C PRO A 8 -11.12 -21.28 2.48
N ASN A 9 -10.48 -22.40 2.19
CA ASN A 9 -9.72 -23.16 3.19
C ASN A 9 -8.40 -22.48 3.53
N GLU A 10 -7.77 -21.88 2.52
CA GLU A 10 -6.48 -21.19 2.61
C GLU A 10 -6.47 -19.99 1.66
N VAL A 11 -5.81 -18.91 2.08
CA VAL A 11 -5.51 -17.72 1.25
C VAL A 11 -4.05 -17.35 1.42
N THR A 12 -3.41 -16.96 0.32
CA THR A 12 -1.98 -16.61 0.29
C THR A 12 -1.81 -15.24 -0.36
N PHE A 13 -1.08 -14.35 0.32
CA PHE A 13 -0.72 -13.02 -0.20
C PHE A 13 0.81 -12.88 -0.28
N PRO A 14 1.37 -12.18 -1.27
CA PRO A 14 2.77 -11.78 -1.23
C PRO A 14 3.02 -10.79 -0.07
N GLU A 15 4.22 -10.83 0.49
CA GLU A 15 4.59 -9.94 1.58
C GLU A 15 4.62 -8.47 1.11
N HIS A 16 3.93 -7.62 1.88
CA HIS A 16 3.59 -6.21 1.59
C HIS A 16 2.57 -5.96 0.47
N ASP A 17 1.95 -7.00 -0.12
CA ASP A 17 0.86 -6.81 -1.07
C ASP A 17 -0.51 -6.65 -0.35
N ASN A 18 -1.44 -5.97 -1.01
CA ASN A 18 -2.82 -5.83 -0.53
C ASN A 18 -3.67 -7.03 -0.95
N GLY A 19 -4.39 -7.60 0.02
CA GLY A 19 -5.27 -8.75 -0.15
C GLY A 19 -6.75 -8.42 0.03
N LYS A 20 -7.62 -9.23 -0.58
CA LYS A 20 -9.05 -9.27 -0.25
C LYS A 20 -9.55 -10.72 -0.21
N ILE A 21 -10.36 -11.03 0.79
CA ILE A 21 -10.95 -12.35 1.04
C ILE A 21 -12.46 -12.18 0.99
N LYS A 22 -13.14 -12.84 0.06
CA LYS A 22 -14.61 -12.77 -0.05
C LYS A 22 -15.22 -14.07 0.46
N ILE A 23 -16.08 -13.97 1.48
CA ILE A 23 -16.76 -15.09 2.13
C ILE A 23 -18.26 -14.90 1.94
N PHE A 24 -18.93 -15.90 1.37
CA PHE A 24 -20.37 -15.83 1.04
C PHE A 24 -21.20 -16.56 2.09
N TYR A 25 -22.38 -16.03 2.39
CA TYR A 25 -23.35 -16.62 3.29
C TYR A 25 -24.78 -16.39 2.79
N SER A 26 -25.72 -17.15 3.36
CA SER A 26 -27.16 -17.02 3.12
C SER A 26 -27.90 -16.82 4.44
N GLY A 27 -29.12 -16.28 4.38
CA GLY A 27 -29.98 -16.03 5.54
C GLY A 27 -30.83 -14.78 5.33
N THR A 28 -31.30 -14.21 6.44
CA THR A 28 -32.00 -12.92 6.46
C THR A 28 -31.26 -12.00 7.42
N GLY A 29 -30.89 -10.80 6.95
CA GLY A 29 -30.20 -9.81 7.77
C GLY A 29 -31.11 -9.13 8.81
N PRO A 30 -30.57 -8.20 9.62
CA PRO A 30 -29.18 -7.77 9.64
C PRO A 30 -28.22 -8.87 10.15
N PHE A 31 -26.95 -8.79 9.75
CA PHE A 31 -25.90 -9.69 10.20
C PHE A 31 -24.85 -8.91 10.99
N ASP A 32 -24.44 -9.47 12.13
CA ASP A 32 -23.21 -9.07 12.81
C ASP A 32 -22.12 -10.10 12.47
N VAL A 33 -20.92 -9.62 12.13
CA VAL A 33 -19.81 -10.43 11.63
C VAL A 33 -18.59 -10.19 12.49
N GLN A 34 -18.09 -11.25 13.11
CA GLN A 34 -16.92 -11.22 13.97
C GLN A 34 -15.81 -12.09 13.38
N LEU A 35 -14.58 -11.60 13.43
CA LEU A 35 -13.39 -12.32 12.98
C LEU A 35 -12.51 -12.60 14.20
N TYR A 36 -11.96 -13.80 14.28
CA TYR A 36 -11.05 -14.23 15.34
C TYR A 36 -9.76 -14.77 14.73
N LYS A 37 -8.62 -14.43 15.33
CA LYS A 37 -7.31 -15.02 15.04
C LYS A 37 -6.78 -15.65 16.32
N ASP A 38 -6.43 -16.93 16.26
CA ASP A 38 -5.84 -17.68 17.39
C ASP A 38 -6.67 -17.57 18.71
N GLY A 39 -7.99 -17.41 18.58
CA GLY A 39 -8.95 -17.26 19.69
C GLY A 39 -9.20 -15.82 20.15
N LEU A 40 -8.43 -14.83 19.68
CA LEU A 40 -8.63 -13.41 19.99
C LEU A 40 -9.48 -12.74 18.90
N GLU A 41 -10.40 -11.87 19.31
CA GLU A 41 -11.24 -11.10 18.38
C GLU A 41 -10.37 -10.07 17.63
N VAL A 42 -10.43 -10.14 16.30
CA VAL A 42 -9.78 -9.20 15.39
C VAL A 42 -10.73 -8.04 15.14
N LYS A 43 -10.38 -6.88 15.69
CA LYS A 43 -11.11 -5.62 15.47
C LYS A 43 -10.64 -4.97 14.18
N GLU A 44 -11.54 -4.25 13.52
CA GLU A 44 -11.17 -3.42 12.37
C GLU A 44 -10.17 -2.33 12.76
N ASP A 45 -9.17 -2.13 11.92
CA ASP A 45 -8.21 -1.04 12.06
C ASP A 45 -7.77 -0.52 10.67
N LYS A 46 -6.54 0.01 10.55
CA LYS A 46 -5.98 0.46 9.27
C LYS A 46 -5.37 -0.66 8.42
N HIS A 47 -5.13 -1.82 9.04
CA HIS A 47 -4.43 -2.99 8.49
C HIS A 47 -5.41 -4.05 8.01
N LEU A 48 -6.43 -4.35 8.82
CA LEU A 48 -7.50 -5.29 8.48
C LEU A 48 -8.88 -4.62 8.67
N LYS A 49 -9.72 -4.71 7.63
CA LYS A 49 -11.11 -4.23 7.63
C LYS A 49 -12.05 -5.27 7.05
N PHE A 50 -13.34 -5.19 7.34
CA PHE A 50 -14.34 -6.03 6.68
C PHE A 50 -15.64 -5.28 6.37
N THR A 51 -16.10 -5.39 5.11
CA THR A 51 -17.37 -4.80 4.68
C THR A 51 -18.42 -5.91 4.55
N VAL A 52 -19.48 -5.79 5.35
CA VAL A 52 -20.61 -6.72 5.43
C VAL A 52 -21.69 -6.30 4.41
N PHE A 53 -22.18 -7.27 3.63
CA PHE A 53 -23.29 -7.11 2.68
C PHE A 53 -24.37 -8.18 2.99
N ASP A 54 -25.47 -8.20 2.24
CA ASP A 54 -26.59 -9.12 2.52
C ASP A 54 -26.26 -10.61 2.26
N ASP A 55 -25.35 -10.91 1.32
CA ASP A 55 -24.99 -12.27 0.89
C ASP A 55 -23.49 -12.61 1.00
N TYR A 56 -22.65 -11.65 1.43
CA TYR A 56 -21.23 -11.88 1.65
C TYR A 56 -20.56 -10.80 2.53
N VAL A 57 -19.38 -11.14 3.06
CA VAL A 57 -18.42 -10.18 3.60
C VAL A 57 -17.16 -10.14 2.73
N ILE A 58 -16.53 -8.98 2.63
CA ILE A 58 -15.17 -8.83 2.10
C ILE A 58 -14.26 -8.39 3.23
N ILE A 59 -13.28 -9.23 3.59
CA ILE A 59 -12.16 -8.85 4.47
C ILE A 59 -11.06 -8.27 3.57
N TYR A 60 -10.64 -7.05 3.85
CA TYR A 60 -9.51 -6.38 3.24
C TYR A 60 -8.30 -6.50 4.17
N LEU A 61 -7.19 -7.01 3.65
CA LEU A 61 -5.89 -6.97 4.32
C LEU A 61 -4.99 -6.02 3.54
N ARG A 62 -4.39 -5.06 4.23
CA ARG A 62 -3.45 -4.11 3.66
C ARG A 62 -2.03 -4.55 4.00
N GLU A 63 -1.09 -4.40 3.06
CA GLU A 63 0.34 -4.63 3.27
C GLU A 63 0.68 -5.95 4.00
N ALA A 64 0.22 -7.10 3.50
CA ALA A 64 0.25 -8.38 4.21
C ALA A 64 1.63 -8.71 4.82
N LEU A 65 1.67 -8.90 6.14
CA LEU A 65 2.88 -9.11 6.93
C LEU A 65 2.98 -10.56 7.40
N LYS A 66 4.21 -11.03 7.70
CA LYS A 66 4.42 -12.34 8.34
C LYS A 66 3.65 -12.54 9.65
N THR A 67 3.33 -11.47 10.38
CA THR A 67 2.48 -11.50 11.58
C THR A 67 1.01 -11.77 11.30
N ASP A 68 0.55 -11.66 10.05
CA ASP A 68 -0.82 -11.98 9.64
C ASP A 68 -1.01 -13.47 9.40
N GLU A 69 0.06 -14.25 9.17
CA GLU A 69 -0.04 -15.70 9.02
C GLU A 69 -0.71 -16.34 10.25
N GLY A 70 -1.65 -17.26 10.02
CA GLY A 70 -2.38 -17.90 11.12
C GLY A 70 -3.74 -18.47 10.72
N LYS A 71 -4.45 -18.99 11.72
CA LYS A 71 -5.77 -19.59 11.57
C LYS A 71 -6.85 -18.59 12.00
N TYR A 72 -7.67 -18.20 11.04
CA TYR A 72 -8.78 -17.27 11.27
C TYR A 72 -10.10 -18.04 11.35
N LYS A 73 -10.97 -17.66 12.30
CA LYS A 73 -12.37 -18.08 12.37
C LYS A 73 -13.25 -16.86 12.12
N ILE A 74 -14.17 -16.97 11.16
CA ILE A 74 -15.26 -16.02 10.98
C ILE A 74 -16.53 -16.57 11.66
N ILE A 75 -17.29 -15.69 12.31
CA ILE A 75 -18.62 -15.96 12.83
C ILE A 75 -19.58 -14.95 12.20
N VAL A 76 -20.67 -15.43 11.62
CA VAL A 76 -21.80 -14.61 11.14
C VAL A 76 -23.00 -14.95 12.00
N LYS A 77 -23.65 -13.95 12.60
CA LYS A 77 -24.80 -14.13 13.49
C LYS A 77 -25.94 -13.17 13.20
N ASN A 78 -27.17 -13.61 13.50
CA ASN A 78 -28.37 -12.80 13.54
C ASN A 78 -29.28 -13.29 14.68
N ASP A 79 -30.46 -12.69 14.86
CA ASP A 79 -31.40 -13.05 15.93
C ASP A 79 -31.88 -14.51 15.89
N SER A 80 -31.75 -15.18 14.73
CA SER A 80 -32.09 -16.59 14.53
C SER A 80 -30.92 -17.55 14.76
N GLY A 81 -29.74 -17.09 15.19
CA GLY A 81 -28.57 -17.92 15.49
C GLY A 81 -27.29 -17.50 14.76
N GLN A 82 -26.29 -18.39 14.76
CA GLN A 82 -24.96 -18.12 14.21
C GLN A 82 -24.43 -19.28 13.36
N ALA A 83 -23.49 -18.97 12.46
CA ALA A 83 -22.68 -19.93 11.71
C ALA A 83 -21.22 -19.48 11.72
N ASP A 84 -20.29 -20.44 11.81
CA ASP A 84 -18.86 -20.17 11.78
C ASP A 84 -18.11 -20.98 10.71
N ALA A 85 -17.01 -20.43 10.23
CA ALA A 85 -16.10 -21.07 9.28
C ALA A 85 -14.66 -20.67 9.61
N THR A 86 -13.69 -21.41 9.07
CA THR A 86 -12.26 -21.19 9.34
C THR A 86 -11.47 -21.19 8.05
N PHE A 87 -10.50 -20.28 7.93
CA PHE A 87 -9.50 -20.26 6.87
C PHE A 87 -8.08 -20.07 7.43
N VAL A 88 -7.07 -20.50 6.67
CA VAL A 88 -5.66 -20.22 6.97
C VAL A 88 -5.18 -19.07 6.10
N LEU A 89 -4.49 -18.09 6.68
CA LEU A 89 -3.78 -17.05 5.94
C LEU A 89 -2.28 -17.37 5.91
N LYS A 90 -1.67 -17.27 4.72
CA LYS A 90 -0.22 -17.36 4.51
C LYS A 90 0.31 -16.12 3.80
N VAL A 91 1.58 -15.82 4.04
CA VAL A 91 2.29 -14.69 3.43
C VAL A 91 3.57 -15.21 2.77
N THR A 92 3.67 -15.07 1.44
CA THR A 92 4.87 -15.49 0.70
C THR A 92 5.85 -14.34 0.59
N GLY A 93 7.03 -14.49 1.20
CA GLY A 93 8.11 -13.50 1.09
C GLY A 93 8.53 -13.28 -0.37
N LYS A 94 8.96 -12.06 -0.70
CA LYS A 94 9.40 -11.71 -2.07
C LYS A 94 10.57 -12.60 -2.49
N LYS A 95 10.35 -13.43 -3.52
CA LYS A 95 11.46 -13.99 -4.31
C LYS A 95 12.19 -12.84 -4.99
N MET A 96 13.32 -12.43 -4.42
CA MET A 96 14.26 -11.54 -5.11
C MET A 96 14.64 -12.19 -6.45
N LYS A 97 14.36 -11.49 -7.55
CA LYS A 97 14.90 -11.88 -8.87
C LYS A 97 16.42 -11.79 -8.76
N LYS A 98 17.10 -12.94 -8.80
CA LYS A 98 18.56 -13.01 -8.84
C LYS A 98 19.02 -12.31 -10.12
N ILE A 99 19.62 -11.12 -9.97
CA ILE A 99 20.26 -10.44 -11.09
C ILE A 99 21.45 -11.31 -11.49
N SER A 100 21.42 -11.83 -12.71
CA SER A 100 22.53 -12.60 -13.28
C SER A 100 23.67 -11.65 -13.64
N GLY A 101 24.64 -11.51 -12.74
CA GLY A 101 25.96 -10.96 -13.06
C GLY A 101 26.89 -12.08 -13.52
N ASP A 102 27.59 -11.87 -14.63
CA ASP A 102 28.59 -12.80 -15.16
C ASP A 102 29.83 -12.92 -14.25
N PRO A 103 30.58 -14.04 -14.33
CA PRO A 103 31.62 -14.37 -13.38
C PRO A 103 32.97 -13.73 -13.71
N ALA A 104 33.62 -13.11 -12.72
CA ALA A 104 35.01 -12.67 -12.80
C ALA A 104 35.80 -12.96 -11.51
N GLY A 105 36.63 -14.01 -11.55
CA GLY A 105 38.03 -13.97 -11.08
C GLY A 105 38.36 -13.89 -9.57
N ASN A 106 38.48 -15.08 -8.94
CA ASN A 106 39.60 -15.54 -8.08
C ASN A 106 40.18 -14.72 -6.89
N GLY A 107 40.19 -15.39 -5.72
CA GLY A 107 41.28 -15.38 -4.72
C GLY A 107 41.09 -14.48 -3.49
N SER A 108 41.50 -14.86 -2.27
CA SER A 108 41.95 -16.16 -1.71
C SER A 108 41.89 -16.16 -0.16
N ASN A 109 41.89 -17.35 0.45
CA ASN A 109 41.72 -17.68 1.88
C ASN A 109 42.30 -16.74 2.97
N LEU A 110 41.50 -16.53 4.03
CA LEU A 110 41.85 -16.45 5.47
C LEU A 110 40.54 -16.59 6.31
N ILE A 111 40.41 -17.15 7.53
CA ILE A 111 41.03 -18.29 8.27
C ILE A 111 39.98 -18.85 9.27
N ASP A 112 40.24 -20.05 9.82
CA ASP A 112 39.77 -20.64 11.09
C ASP A 112 38.34 -20.43 11.64
N GLY A 113 37.58 -21.53 11.64
CA GLY A 113 37.19 -22.21 12.89
C GLY A 113 36.45 -21.43 13.98
N ALA A 114 35.11 -21.44 13.91
CA ALA A 114 34.25 -21.32 15.10
C ALA A 114 33.03 -22.23 14.96
N SER A 115 32.62 -22.85 16.07
CA SER A 115 31.49 -23.78 16.14
C SER A 115 30.16 -23.09 15.80
N CYS A 116 29.24 -23.85 15.21
CA CYS A 116 27.84 -23.45 15.09
C CYS A 116 27.18 -23.50 16.48
N GLU A 117 26.84 -22.35 17.04
CA GLU A 117 26.06 -22.26 18.28
C GLU A 117 25.03 -21.12 18.22
N GLN A 118 23.83 -21.38 18.74
CA GLN A 118 22.64 -20.51 18.66
C GLN A 118 22.90 -19.01 18.90
N VAL A 119 22.79 -18.19 17.85
CA VAL A 119 22.54 -16.74 18.01
C VAL A 119 21.07 -16.52 18.33
N ARG A 120 20.77 -16.32 19.62
CA ARG A 120 19.47 -15.81 20.09
C ARG A 120 19.38 -14.31 19.75
N PRO A 121 18.42 -13.85 18.92
CA PRO A 121 18.35 -12.44 18.54
C PRO A 121 17.70 -11.60 19.67
N ASN A 122 18.53 -10.84 20.40
CA ASN A 122 18.06 -9.84 21.37
C ASN A 122 18.96 -8.60 21.41
N LEU A 123 19.09 -7.93 20.26
CA LEU A 123 19.44 -6.51 20.13
C LEU A 123 18.92 -6.11 18.73
N VAL A 124 17.84 -5.34 18.61
CA VAL A 124 17.88 -3.88 18.75
C VAL A 124 16.78 -3.38 19.69
N ARG A 125 17.16 -3.08 20.93
CA ARG A 125 16.40 -2.15 21.78
C ARG A 125 16.90 -0.74 21.48
N MET A 126 16.42 -0.13 20.39
CA MET A 126 16.61 1.32 20.21
C MET A 126 15.58 2.03 21.08
N ILE A 127 16.08 2.89 21.96
CA ILE A 127 15.29 3.56 22.99
C ILE A 127 14.44 4.66 22.36
N ILE A 128 13.12 4.61 22.54
CA ILE A 128 12.31 5.84 22.62
C ILE A 128 11.37 5.72 23.83
N ARG A 129 11.83 6.28 24.95
CA ARG A 129 10.96 6.87 25.98
C ARG A 129 11.10 8.40 25.86
N ALA A 130 10.36 9.00 24.94
CA ALA A 130 10.18 10.44 24.79
C ALA A 130 8.94 10.69 23.90
N GLY A 131 8.28 11.84 24.05
CA GLY A 131 7.09 12.18 23.25
C GLY A 131 7.42 12.55 21.80
N ASN A 132 6.42 12.47 20.92
CA ASN A 132 6.44 12.96 19.53
C ASN A 132 7.76 12.73 18.76
N CYS A 133 8.18 11.48 18.59
CA CYS A 133 9.20 11.16 17.60
C CYS A 133 8.54 11.06 16.23
N THR A 134 8.61 12.15 15.48
CA THR A 134 8.03 12.29 14.15
C THR A 134 9.13 12.26 13.09
N GLY A 135 8.78 11.91 11.86
CA GLY A 135 9.71 11.70 10.75
C GLY A 135 9.08 11.99 9.40
N LEU A 136 9.79 11.66 8.31
CA LEU A 136 9.31 11.93 6.95
C LEU A 136 8.07 11.08 6.61
N PRO A 137 7.13 11.61 5.80
CA PRO A 137 6.00 10.84 5.32
C PRO A 137 6.43 9.81 4.26
N GLY A 138 5.64 8.75 4.10
CA GLY A 138 5.77 7.82 2.98
C GLY A 138 5.41 8.47 1.64
N PRO A 139 5.73 7.83 0.50
CA PRO A 139 5.33 8.34 -0.81
C PRO A 139 3.79 8.34 -0.95
N PRO A 140 3.21 9.27 -1.75
CA PRO A 140 1.82 9.18 -2.17
C PRO A 140 1.50 7.84 -2.84
N GLN A 141 0.26 7.40 -2.72
CA GLN A 141 -0.18 6.12 -3.27
C GLN A 141 -0.57 6.24 -4.74
N GLY A 142 -0.01 5.35 -5.57
CA GLY A 142 -0.30 5.27 -7.01
C GLY A 142 -1.50 4.39 -7.39
N PRO A 143 -1.87 4.35 -8.68
CA PRO A 143 -1.23 5.07 -9.78
C PRO A 143 -1.40 6.59 -9.68
N LEU A 144 -0.51 7.35 -10.31
CA LEU A 144 -0.74 8.77 -10.55
C LEU A 144 -1.70 8.87 -11.74
N GLU A 145 -2.95 9.21 -11.47
CA GLU A 145 -3.99 9.31 -12.49
C GLU A 145 -3.88 10.66 -13.20
N VAL A 146 -4.09 10.69 -14.51
CA VAL A 146 -3.97 11.90 -15.35
C VAL A 146 -5.22 12.03 -16.21
N SER A 147 -5.90 13.17 -16.12
CA SER A 147 -7.15 13.51 -16.80
C SER A 147 -7.09 14.93 -17.37
N ASP A 148 -8.15 15.33 -18.09
CA ASP A 148 -8.40 16.72 -18.52
C ASP A 148 -7.19 17.40 -19.18
N ILE A 149 -6.50 16.62 -20.02
CA ILE A 149 -5.33 17.06 -20.77
C ILE A 149 -5.77 18.07 -21.83
N THR A 150 -5.09 19.20 -21.89
CA THR A 150 -5.22 20.21 -22.92
C THR A 150 -3.84 20.52 -23.51
N GLN A 151 -3.77 21.47 -24.44
CA GLN A 151 -2.49 21.99 -24.96
C GLN A 151 -1.62 22.71 -23.92
N ASN A 152 -2.18 23.14 -22.78
CA ASN A 152 -1.48 23.96 -21.78
C ASN A 152 -1.67 23.51 -20.31
N THR A 153 -2.54 22.54 -20.05
CA THR A 153 -2.83 22.00 -18.71
C THR A 153 -3.01 20.48 -18.72
N ALA A 154 -2.84 19.85 -17.55
CA ALA A 154 -3.30 18.49 -17.29
C ALA A 154 -3.70 18.35 -15.83
N THR A 155 -4.81 17.68 -15.53
CA THR A 155 -5.20 17.36 -14.16
C THR A 155 -4.54 16.05 -13.75
N ILE A 156 -3.91 16.04 -12.57
CA ILE A 156 -3.37 14.83 -11.97
C ILE A 156 -4.04 14.55 -10.63
N ALA A 157 -4.27 13.29 -10.30
CA ALA A 157 -4.85 12.84 -9.04
C ALA A 157 -4.04 11.68 -8.43
N TRP A 158 -4.00 11.62 -7.10
CA TRP A 158 -3.23 10.63 -6.34
C TRP A 158 -3.97 10.26 -5.05
N ARG A 159 -3.47 9.23 -4.34
CA ARG A 159 -3.97 8.88 -3.00
C ARG A 159 -2.96 9.30 -1.92
N PRO A 160 -3.40 9.62 -0.69
CA PRO A 160 -2.53 10.07 0.39
C PRO A 160 -1.51 8.97 0.77
N PRO A 161 -0.39 9.32 1.42
CA PRO A 161 0.62 8.35 1.78
C PRO A 161 0.11 7.34 2.81
N LEU A 162 0.70 6.13 2.78
CA LEU A 162 0.36 5.01 3.66
C LEU A 162 0.68 5.29 5.14
N PHE A 163 1.70 6.10 5.37
CA PHE A 163 2.21 6.55 6.67
C PHE A 163 2.58 8.04 6.54
N ASP A 164 2.19 8.84 7.52
CA ASP A 164 2.39 10.30 7.53
C ASP A 164 3.68 10.72 8.24
N GLY A 165 4.47 9.78 8.76
CA GLY A 165 5.66 10.10 9.56
C GLY A 165 5.36 10.32 11.05
N GLY A 166 4.11 10.19 11.50
CA GLY A 166 3.68 10.55 12.85
C GLY A 166 3.28 12.02 13.01
N SER A 167 3.37 12.81 11.94
CA SER A 167 2.84 14.19 11.85
C SER A 167 1.95 14.31 10.64
N LYS A 168 0.81 14.99 10.78
CA LYS A 168 -0.15 15.18 9.67
C LYS A 168 0.54 15.74 8.42
N ILE A 169 0.09 15.28 7.26
CA ILE A 169 0.45 15.89 5.97
C ILE A 169 -0.05 17.34 5.94
N THR A 170 0.84 18.28 5.62
CA THR A 170 0.56 19.71 5.53
C THR A 170 0.20 20.15 4.11
N ASN A 171 0.80 19.51 3.12
CA ASN A 171 0.69 19.79 1.69
C ASN A 171 1.37 18.68 0.86
N TYR A 172 1.27 18.80 -0.46
CA TYR A 172 1.97 18.03 -1.46
C TYR A 172 2.81 18.97 -2.34
N VAL A 173 3.96 18.48 -2.79
CA VAL A 173 4.73 19.08 -3.89
C VAL A 173 4.42 18.32 -5.16
N VAL A 174 3.94 19.04 -6.17
CA VAL A 174 3.69 18.54 -7.53
C VAL A 174 4.78 19.07 -8.44
N GLU A 175 5.42 18.17 -9.18
CA GLU A 175 6.45 18.53 -10.16
C GLU A 175 6.12 17.94 -11.54
N ARG A 176 6.57 18.64 -12.58
CA ARG A 176 6.53 18.20 -13.97
C ARG A 176 7.94 18.14 -14.57
N LYS A 177 8.16 17.22 -15.50
CA LYS A 177 9.38 17.13 -16.29
C LYS A 177 8.98 16.89 -17.74
N GLU A 178 9.47 17.71 -18.66
CA GLU A 178 9.36 17.42 -20.09
C GLU A 178 10.32 16.28 -20.43
N THR A 179 9.92 15.28 -21.22
CA THR A 179 10.77 14.11 -21.50
C THR A 179 12.04 14.45 -22.29
N SER A 180 12.01 15.56 -23.03
CA SER A 180 13.15 16.22 -23.69
C SER A 180 14.21 16.73 -22.71
N HIS A 181 13.86 16.93 -21.44
CA HIS A 181 14.70 17.52 -20.40
C HIS A 181 14.90 16.57 -19.20
N SER A 182 16.07 16.63 -18.57
CA SER A 182 16.37 15.79 -17.39
C SER A 182 15.81 16.34 -16.07
N GLN A 183 15.42 17.63 -16.04
CA GLN A 183 15.11 18.37 -14.82
C GLN A 183 13.61 18.37 -14.49
N TRP A 184 13.28 18.08 -13.24
CA TRP A 184 11.95 18.30 -12.66
C TRP A 184 11.77 19.77 -12.28
N ILE A 185 10.59 20.31 -12.57
CA ILE A 185 10.16 21.70 -12.31
C ILE A 185 8.94 21.65 -11.39
N VAL A 186 8.99 22.41 -10.29
CA VAL A 186 7.86 22.53 -9.35
C VAL A 186 6.68 23.23 -10.03
N ALA A 187 5.54 22.54 -10.11
CA ALA A 187 4.27 23.10 -10.55
C ALA A 187 3.44 23.63 -9.38
N SER A 188 3.56 23.00 -8.20
CA SER A 188 3.03 23.53 -6.93
C SER A 188 3.80 22.97 -5.74
N SER A 189 4.02 23.79 -4.72
CA SER A 189 4.61 23.38 -3.43
C SER A 189 3.62 23.42 -2.27
N TYR A 190 2.35 23.73 -2.53
CA TYR A 190 1.34 24.07 -1.51
C TYR A 190 -0.02 23.40 -1.73
N CYS A 191 -0.11 22.41 -2.62
CA CYS A 191 -1.36 21.68 -2.86
C CYS A 191 -1.79 20.94 -1.59
N ARG A 192 -3.02 21.15 -1.12
CA ARG A 192 -3.58 20.45 0.06
C ARG A 192 -4.55 19.33 -0.31
N GLU A 193 -5.09 19.39 -1.52
CA GLU A 193 -5.98 18.40 -2.10
C GLU A 193 -5.21 17.18 -2.62
N LEU A 194 -5.96 16.16 -3.02
CA LEU A 194 -5.45 14.93 -3.66
C LEU A 194 -5.50 15.00 -5.19
N VAL A 195 -5.79 16.18 -5.74
CA VAL A 195 -5.93 16.48 -7.16
C VAL A 195 -5.34 17.87 -7.44
N PHE A 196 -4.67 18.04 -8.57
CA PHE A 196 -4.09 19.31 -8.98
C PHE A 196 -4.05 19.44 -10.50
N THR A 197 -4.51 20.57 -11.02
CA THR A 197 -4.35 20.91 -12.44
C THR A 197 -3.01 21.60 -12.67
N VAL A 198 -2.06 20.86 -13.23
CA VAL A 198 -0.77 21.37 -13.68
C VAL A 198 -0.99 22.33 -14.84
N GLN A 199 -0.34 23.50 -14.80
CA GLN A 199 -0.43 24.53 -15.82
C GLN A 199 0.95 24.81 -16.45
N GLY A 200 0.95 25.53 -17.58
CA GLY A 200 2.17 25.92 -18.27
C GLY A 200 2.85 24.75 -18.99
N LEU A 201 2.04 23.85 -19.56
CA LEU A 201 2.51 22.88 -20.56
C LEU A 201 2.61 23.56 -21.93
N THR A 202 3.48 23.04 -22.80
CA THR A 202 3.60 23.47 -24.20
C THR A 202 2.85 22.51 -25.10
N GLU A 203 2.13 23.02 -26.11
CA GLU A 203 1.41 22.19 -27.08
C GLU A 203 2.36 21.23 -27.82
N GLY A 204 1.98 19.95 -27.89
CA GLY A 204 2.81 18.88 -28.43
C GLY A 204 3.95 18.40 -27.51
N GLY A 205 4.20 19.10 -26.40
CA GLY A 205 5.19 18.71 -25.40
C GLY A 205 4.78 17.44 -24.65
N GLU A 206 5.75 16.55 -24.43
CA GLU A 206 5.56 15.30 -23.71
C GLU A 206 6.08 15.43 -22.27
N TYR A 207 5.23 15.14 -21.29
CA TYR A 207 5.50 15.39 -19.87
C TYR A 207 5.35 14.13 -19.02
N LEU A 208 6.20 14.03 -17.99
CA LEU A 208 6.02 13.19 -16.81
C LEU A 208 5.66 14.07 -15.62
N PHE A 209 4.86 13.52 -14.71
CA PHE A 209 4.48 14.17 -13.46
C PHE A 209 4.93 13.34 -12.26
N ARG A 210 5.18 14.01 -11.13
CA ARG A 210 5.36 13.34 -9.85
C ARG A 210 4.84 14.16 -8.68
N VAL A 211 4.53 13.47 -7.59
CA VAL A 211 3.99 14.06 -6.36
C VAL A 211 4.74 13.54 -5.14
N MET A 212 5.06 14.44 -4.22
CA MET A 212 5.66 14.14 -2.90
C MET A 212 4.73 14.67 -1.80
N ALA A 213 4.52 13.88 -0.75
CA ALA A 213 3.82 14.32 0.45
C ALA A 213 4.76 15.12 1.36
N VAL A 214 4.23 16.10 2.09
CA VAL A 214 5.00 16.95 3.01
C VAL A 214 4.35 16.96 4.39
N ASN A 215 5.16 16.85 5.43
CA ASN A 215 4.78 17.16 6.81
C ASN A 215 5.81 18.12 7.43
N GLU A 216 5.70 18.41 8.72
CA GLU A 216 6.63 19.30 9.44
C GLU A 216 8.10 18.84 9.47
N ASN A 217 8.36 17.54 9.19
CA ASN A 217 9.71 16.97 9.13
C ASN A 217 10.33 17.02 7.72
N GLY A 218 9.51 17.22 6.68
CA GLY A 218 9.96 17.36 5.30
C GLY A 218 9.15 16.56 4.27
N GLN A 219 9.79 16.27 3.13
CA GLN A 219 9.18 15.69 1.94
C GLN A 219 9.40 14.16 1.87
N SER A 220 8.42 13.43 1.33
CA SER A 220 8.52 12.00 1.04
C SER A 220 9.38 11.70 -0.20
N GLN A 221 9.62 10.40 -0.45
CA GLN A 221 9.92 9.92 -1.80
C GLN A 221 8.78 10.24 -2.77
N PRO A 222 9.04 10.41 -4.08
CA PRO A 222 8.01 10.75 -5.05
C PRO A 222 7.18 9.54 -5.49
N LEU A 223 5.90 9.78 -5.76
CA LEU A 223 5.09 8.99 -6.68
C LEU A 223 5.27 9.57 -8.09
N GLU A 224 5.98 8.87 -8.97
CA GLU A 224 6.14 9.29 -10.38
C GLU A 224 5.11 8.58 -11.27
N GLY A 225 4.61 9.29 -12.30
CA GLY A 225 3.74 8.71 -13.34
C GLY A 225 4.52 7.72 -14.21
N THR A 226 3.90 6.60 -14.56
CA THR A 226 4.57 5.49 -15.28
C THR A 226 4.71 5.74 -16.78
N ASN A 227 3.80 6.52 -17.37
CA ASN A 227 3.74 6.81 -18.80
C ASN A 227 3.81 8.33 -19.00
N PRO A 228 4.58 8.82 -19.98
CA PRO A 228 4.48 10.21 -20.40
C PRO A 228 3.13 10.54 -21.04
N ILE A 229 2.77 11.82 -21.04
CA ILE A 229 1.54 12.36 -21.60
C ILE A 229 1.83 13.57 -22.48
N ILE A 230 1.21 13.60 -23.66
CA ILE A 230 1.37 14.67 -24.65
C ILE A 230 0.32 15.75 -24.38
N ALA A 231 0.75 16.98 -24.15
CA ALA A 231 -0.13 18.14 -23.97
C ALA A 231 -0.75 18.56 -25.32
N LYS A 232 -1.99 18.15 -25.55
CA LYS A 232 -2.79 18.48 -26.74
C LYS A 232 -4.26 18.52 -26.37
N LEU A 233 -5.08 19.22 -27.17
CA LEU A 233 -6.53 19.14 -27.02
C LEU A 233 -7.02 17.71 -27.39
N PRO A 234 -8.04 17.18 -26.69
CA PRO A 234 -8.65 15.89 -27.03
C PRO A 234 -9.45 15.96 -28.34
N TYR A 235 -9.82 17.16 -28.78
CA TYR A 235 -10.50 17.45 -30.04
C TYR A 235 -9.75 18.58 -30.75
N GLY A 236 -8.93 18.23 -31.75
CA GLY A 236 -8.39 19.17 -32.72
C GLY A 236 -9.23 19.11 -34.01
N ASN A 237 -9.55 20.27 -34.56
CA ASN A 237 -10.13 20.41 -35.91
C ASN A 237 -9.06 20.15 -36.99
#